data_AF-A0A2E7ZMQ3-F1
#
_entry.id   AF-A0A2E7ZMQ3-F1
#
_cell.length_a   1.000
_cell.length_b   1.000
_cell.length_c   1.000
_cell.angle_alpha   90.00
_cell.angle_beta   90.00
_cell.angle_gamma   90.00
#
_symmetry.space_group_name_H-M   'P 1'
#
loop_
_entity.id
_entity.type
_entity.pdbx_description
1 polymer ?
#
loop_
_entity_poly.entity_id
_entity_poly.type
_entity_poly.pdbx_seq_one_letter_code
_entity_poly.pdbx_strand_id
1 'polypeptide(L)'
;MPSKPKVQLKDIGLDIGLAFAKHVYKTDYLHYGIWPEGLKVEPSNVLQAQTNYADLLLKNIPEGVESILDVGCGSGKFTEQLLDAGYRVEAVSPSPHLSEIVLSRIGKRAKLHQSRYEDLNLGSRFDLILFSESFQYLNLEEAFVQTRKYLNPGGFMLICDFFNREQAPEGSNPFGLDEKSPISGGHGIKRFLEIVEGQPFRKLEDQDITAETAPSLDIMRDLIQEVIRPSWNAVAYYMGSNYPKFTAFFSYFFRKKINQAHRKYFSGNTSGAQFFRFKTYRLFLYQLEPDNKTNV
;
A
#
# COMPACT_ATOMS: atom_id res chain seq x y z
N MET A 1 8.19 35.40 -6.18
CA MET A 1 7.37 34.24 -6.59
C MET A 1 7.34 33.28 -5.42
N PRO A 2 6.17 32.82 -4.93
CA PRO A 2 6.14 31.75 -3.94
C PRO A 2 6.83 30.52 -4.54
N SER A 3 7.74 29.91 -3.77
CA SER A 3 8.46 28.72 -4.22
C SER A 3 7.46 27.60 -4.51
N LYS A 4 7.57 26.96 -5.68
CA LYS A 4 6.79 25.76 -5.97
C LYS A 4 7.10 24.72 -4.87
N PRO A 5 6.08 24.11 -4.24
CA PRO A 5 6.31 23.08 -3.23
C PRO A 5 7.14 21.94 -3.82
N LYS A 6 8.05 21.38 -3.02
CA LYS A 6 8.90 20.25 -3.46
C LYS A 6 8.01 19.01 -3.64
N VAL A 7 7.94 18.51 -4.87
CA VAL A 7 7.27 17.23 -5.17
C VAL A 7 8.13 16.08 -4.65
N GLN A 8 7.54 15.12 -3.94
CA GLN A 8 8.28 13.96 -3.45
C GLN A 8 8.41 12.91 -4.55
N LEU A 9 9.55 12.20 -4.59
CA LEU A 9 9.82 11.16 -5.60
C LEU A 9 8.82 9.99 -5.52
N LYS A 10 8.24 9.75 -4.34
CA LYS A 10 7.23 8.71 -4.13
C LYS A 10 5.92 9.04 -4.87
N ASP A 11 5.50 10.31 -4.85
CA ASP A 11 4.27 10.77 -5.51
C ASP A 11 4.38 10.57 -7.03
N ILE A 12 5.51 10.97 -7.62
CA ILE A 12 5.78 10.75 -9.05
C ILE A 12 5.80 9.24 -9.40
N GLY A 13 6.34 8.40 -8.52
CA GLY A 13 6.35 6.96 -8.71
C GLY A 13 4.95 6.35 -8.73
N LEU A 14 4.05 6.83 -7.87
CA LEU A 14 2.64 6.43 -7.86
C LEU A 14 1.93 6.85 -9.13
N ASP A 15 2.16 8.05 -9.63
CA ASP A 15 1.53 8.56 -10.85
C ASP A 15 1.93 7.73 -12.09
N ILE A 16 3.24 7.45 -12.22
CA ILE A 16 3.76 6.57 -13.28
C ILE A 16 3.19 5.15 -13.12
N GLY A 17 3.14 4.64 -11.89
CA GLY A 17 2.57 3.34 -11.58
C GLY A 17 1.10 3.23 -11.96
N LEU A 18 0.28 4.25 -11.63
CA LEU A 18 -1.14 4.31 -11.98
C LEU A 18 -1.35 4.39 -13.48
N ALA A 19 -0.60 5.26 -14.16
CA ALA A 19 -0.66 5.38 -15.62
C ALA A 19 -0.31 4.02 -16.27
N PHE A 20 0.72 3.35 -15.78
CA PHE A 20 1.09 2.02 -16.26
C PHE A 20 -0.01 0.98 -15.99
N ALA A 21 -0.49 0.88 -14.75
CA ALA A 21 -1.50 -0.08 -14.33
C ALA A 21 -2.80 0.06 -15.14
N LYS A 22 -3.26 1.30 -15.37
CA LYS A 22 -4.45 1.58 -16.17
C LYS A 22 -4.32 1.12 -17.62
N HIS A 23 -3.15 1.30 -18.23
CA HIS A 23 -2.95 0.96 -19.63
C HIS A 23 -2.67 -0.52 -19.84
N VAL A 24 -1.86 -1.13 -18.97
CA VAL A 24 -1.35 -2.50 -19.12
C VAL A 24 -2.25 -3.51 -18.43
N TYR A 25 -2.64 -3.26 -17.18
CA TYR A 25 -3.45 -4.18 -16.39
C TYR A 25 -4.95 -3.85 -16.38
N LYS A 26 -5.35 -2.77 -17.08
CA LYS A 26 -6.74 -2.29 -17.14
C LYS A 26 -7.37 -2.08 -15.77
N THR A 27 -6.54 -1.71 -14.80
CA THR A 27 -6.92 -1.51 -13.41
C THR A 27 -6.62 -0.11 -12.95
N ASP A 28 -7.49 0.39 -12.09
CA ASP A 28 -7.30 1.65 -11.38
C ASP A 28 -6.87 1.44 -9.92
N TYR A 29 -6.71 0.19 -9.48
CA TYR A 29 -6.21 -0.11 -8.13
C TYR A 29 -4.70 0.11 -8.04
N LEU A 30 -4.27 0.55 -6.85
CA LEU A 30 -2.86 0.81 -6.51
C LEU A 30 -2.39 -0.03 -5.32
N HIS A 31 -2.89 -1.26 -5.23
CA HIS A 31 -2.53 -2.23 -4.19
C HIS A 31 -2.19 -3.60 -4.78
N TYR A 32 -1.71 -4.51 -3.94
CA TYR A 32 -1.45 -5.90 -4.29
C TYR A 32 -2.76 -6.64 -4.63
N GLY A 33 -2.66 -7.77 -5.32
CA GLY A 33 -3.80 -8.65 -5.59
C GLY A 33 -3.79 -9.89 -4.70
N ILE A 34 -4.96 -10.47 -4.45
CA ILE A 34 -5.13 -11.82 -3.90
C ILE A 34 -5.22 -12.81 -5.06
N TRP A 35 -4.24 -13.71 -5.12
CA TRP A 35 -4.08 -14.75 -6.11
C TRP A 35 -4.48 -16.10 -5.50
N PRO A 36 -5.78 -16.47 -5.50
CA PRO A 36 -6.23 -17.73 -4.94
C PRO A 36 -5.74 -18.92 -5.77
N GLU A 37 -5.83 -20.12 -5.20
CA GLU A 37 -5.58 -21.35 -5.93
C GLU A 37 -6.43 -21.41 -7.21
N GLY A 38 -5.79 -21.70 -8.34
CA GLY A 38 -6.43 -21.75 -9.66
C GLY A 38 -6.41 -20.42 -10.44
N LEU A 39 -6.16 -19.27 -9.81
CA LEU A 39 -5.93 -18.02 -10.55
C LEU A 39 -4.47 -17.97 -11.05
N LYS A 40 -4.29 -18.11 -12.36
CA LYS A 40 -2.95 -18.08 -12.97
C LYS A 40 -2.29 -16.70 -12.75
N VAL A 41 -1.04 -16.72 -12.28
CA VAL A 41 -0.22 -15.54 -12.03
C VAL A 41 0.31 -14.98 -13.37
N GLU A 42 -0.46 -14.11 -14.01
CA GLU A 42 -0.09 -13.44 -15.25
C GLU A 42 -0.73 -12.03 -15.37
N PRO A 43 -0.17 -11.13 -16.20
CA PRO A 43 -0.65 -9.75 -16.36
C PRO A 43 -2.15 -9.58 -16.60
N SER A 44 -2.77 -10.47 -17.38
CA SER A 44 -4.20 -10.46 -17.71
C SER A 44 -5.11 -10.65 -16.49
N ASN A 45 -4.61 -11.27 -15.42
CA ASN A 45 -5.36 -11.59 -14.22
C ASN A 45 -5.13 -10.60 -13.07
N VAL A 46 -4.29 -9.58 -13.26
CA VAL A 46 -3.99 -8.59 -12.21
C VAL A 46 -5.24 -7.87 -11.73
N LEU A 47 -6.13 -7.47 -12.64
CA LEU A 47 -7.40 -6.84 -12.28
C LEU A 47 -8.23 -7.77 -11.39
N GLN A 48 -8.39 -9.04 -11.78
CA GLN A 48 -9.14 -10.02 -11.00
C GLN A 48 -8.51 -10.21 -9.60
N ALA A 49 -7.19 -10.31 -9.51
CA ALA A 49 -6.51 -10.45 -8.22
C ALA A 49 -6.72 -9.22 -7.32
N GLN A 50 -6.68 -8.02 -7.87
CA GLN A 50 -6.96 -6.79 -7.12
C GLN A 50 -8.44 -6.68 -6.73
N THR A 51 -9.37 -7.12 -7.59
CA THR A 51 -10.78 -7.22 -7.23
C THR A 51 -10.99 -8.21 -6.08
N ASN A 52 -10.35 -9.39 -6.10
CA ASN A 52 -10.41 -10.34 -4.98
C ASN A 52 -9.93 -9.72 -3.65
N TYR A 53 -8.89 -8.88 -3.71
CA TYR A 53 -8.41 -8.13 -2.54
C TYR A 53 -9.46 -7.14 -2.03
N ALA A 54 -10.06 -6.36 -2.92
CA ALA A 54 -11.12 -5.41 -2.58
C ALA A 54 -12.36 -6.12 -2.00
N ASP A 55 -12.74 -7.27 -2.56
CA ASP A 55 -13.86 -8.09 -2.09
C ASP A 55 -13.57 -8.67 -0.70
N LEU A 56 -12.31 -9.08 -0.42
CA LEU A 56 -11.91 -9.49 0.93
C LEU A 56 -12.11 -8.35 1.93
N LEU A 57 -11.71 -7.12 1.59
CA LEU A 57 -11.92 -5.98 2.46
C LEU A 57 -13.40 -5.72 2.72
N LEU A 58 -14.23 -5.67 1.67
CA LEU A 58 -15.68 -5.48 1.78
C LEU A 58 -16.33 -6.54 2.68
N LYS A 59 -15.96 -7.81 2.50
CA LYS A 59 -16.47 -8.93 3.31
C LYS A 59 -16.11 -8.82 4.79
N ASN A 60 -14.98 -8.18 5.11
CA ASN A 60 -14.51 -8.00 6.49
C ASN A 60 -15.00 -6.69 7.13
N ILE A 61 -15.87 -5.91 6.48
CA ILE A 61 -16.55 -4.78 7.11
C ILE A 61 -17.65 -5.34 8.05
N PRO A 62 -17.60 -5.04 9.35
CA PRO A 62 -18.60 -5.56 10.29
C PRO A 62 -20.03 -5.10 9.99
N GLU A 63 -20.99 -5.95 10.36
CA GLU A 63 -22.41 -5.59 10.28
C GLU A 63 -22.72 -4.37 11.16
N GLY A 64 -23.59 -3.48 10.68
CA GLY A 64 -23.95 -2.23 11.36
C GLY A 64 -22.99 -1.05 11.11
N VAL A 65 -21.88 -1.25 10.40
CA VAL A 65 -21.05 -0.14 9.91
C VAL A 65 -21.82 0.63 8.84
N GLU A 66 -22.00 1.94 9.04
CA GLU A 66 -22.62 2.81 8.03
C GLU A 66 -21.66 3.88 7.51
N SER A 67 -20.68 4.29 8.32
CA SER A 67 -19.74 5.36 8.01
C SER A 67 -18.28 4.92 8.07
N ILE A 68 -17.53 5.25 7.02
CA ILE A 68 -16.15 4.81 6.82
C ILE A 68 -15.24 6.01 6.54
N LEU A 69 -14.11 6.09 7.25
CA LEU A 69 -13.00 6.95 6.87
C LEU A 69 -11.93 6.12 6.14
N ASP A 70 -11.80 6.32 4.83
CA ASP A 70 -10.82 5.64 3.98
C ASP A 70 -9.49 6.42 3.99
N VAL A 71 -8.55 5.96 4.82
CA VAL A 71 -7.27 6.63 5.04
C VAL A 71 -6.24 6.16 4.03
N GLY A 72 -5.74 7.09 3.22
CA GLY A 72 -4.80 6.78 2.15
C GLY A 72 -5.46 6.13 0.94
N CYS A 73 -6.61 6.66 0.51
CA CYS A 73 -7.51 6.12 -0.52
C CYS A 73 -6.91 5.86 -1.93
N GLY A 74 -5.63 6.16 -2.15
CA GLY A 74 -4.95 5.96 -3.44
C GLY A 74 -5.63 6.70 -4.59
N SER A 75 -6.05 5.96 -5.61
CA SER A 75 -6.77 6.47 -6.78
C SER A 75 -8.27 6.73 -6.52
N GLY A 76 -8.78 6.37 -5.34
CA GLY A 76 -10.19 6.42 -4.98
C GLY A 76 -11.01 5.25 -5.53
N LYS A 77 -10.38 4.24 -6.14
CA LYS A 77 -11.11 3.11 -6.72
C LYS A 77 -11.84 2.27 -5.66
N PHE A 78 -11.20 2.02 -4.51
CA PHE A 78 -11.87 1.30 -3.42
C PHE A 78 -12.90 2.18 -2.71
N THR A 79 -12.63 3.48 -2.54
CA THR A 79 -13.62 4.47 -2.05
C THR A 79 -14.91 4.45 -2.88
N GLU A 80 -14.79 4.41 -4.22
CA GLU A 80 -15.92 4.27 -5.13
C GLU A 80 -16.72 2.99 -4.87
N GLN A 81 -16.06 1.85 -4.65
CA GLN A 81 -16.75 0.60 -4.34
C GLN A 81 -17.46 0.63 -2.98
N LEU A 82 -16.87 1.25 -1.96
CA LEU A 82 -17.52 1.44 -0.67
C LEU A 82 -18.80 2.30 -0.82
N LEU A 83 -18.74 3.36 -1.63
CA LEU A 83 -19.92 4.18 -1.94
C LEU A 83 -20.99 3.40 -2.70
N ASP A 84 -20.59 2.59 -3.68
CA ASP A 84 -21.51 1.75 -4.47
C ASP A 84 -22.15 0.65 -3.62
N ALA A 85 -21.46 0.19 -2.56
CA ALA A 85 -21.98 -0.72 -1.55
C ALA A 85 -22.92 -0.05 -0.52
N GLY A 86 -23.12 1.28 -0.59
CA GLY A 86 -24.06 2.02 0.23
C GLY A 86 -23.50 2.66 1.50
N TYR A 87 -22.18 2.60 1.72
CA TYR A 87 -21.55 3.24 2.87
C TYR A 87 -21.45 4.77 2.71
N ARG A 88 -21.49 5.50 3.82
CA ARG A 88 -21.12 6.91 3.87
C ARG A 88 -19.61 7.02 4.03
N VAL A 89 -18.91 7.46 3.00
CA VAL A 89 -17.45 7.47 2.99
C VAL A 89 -16.90 8.89 3.00
N GLU A 90 -15.88 9.13 3.81
CA GLU A 90 -14.96 10.25 3.62
C GLU A 90 -13.56 9.68 3.37
N ALA A 91 -12.83 10.27 2.42
CA ALA A 91 -11.52 9.80 1.99
C ALA A 91 -10.42 10.75 2.42
N VAL A 92 -9.24 10.24 2.75
CA VAL A 92 -8.06 11.04 3.12
C VAL A 92 -6.90 10.68 2.20
N SER A 93 -6.25 11.69 1.62
CA SER A 93 -5.01 11.48 0.86
C SER A 93 -4.19 12.77 0.83
N PRO A 94 -2.87 12.73 1.12
CA PRO A 94 -2.02 13.90 1.02
C PRO A 94 -1.59 14.21 -0.42
N SER A 95 -1.86 13.34 -1.39
CA SER A 95 -1.37 13.48 -2.77
C SER A 95 -2.22 14.47 -3.58
N PRO A 96 -1.67 15.64 -3.98
CA PRO A 96 -2.42 16.59 -4.81
C PRO A 96 -2.73 16.01 -6.20
N HIS A 97 -1.86 15.15 -6.73
CA HIS A 97 -2.04 14.58 -8.07
C HIS A 97 -3.18 13.55 -8.12
N LEU A 98 -3.24 12.65 -7.13
CA LEU A 98 -4.31 11.67 -7.06
C LEU A 98 -5.65 12.30 -6.71
N SER A 99 -5.64 13.49 -6.09
CA SER A 99 -6.87 14.16 -5.67
C SER A 99 -7.83 14.45 -6.81
N GLU A 100 -7.35 14.88 -7.98
CA GLU A 100 -8.21 15.12 -9.14
C GLU A 100 -8.88 13.82 -9.61
N ILE A 101 -8.13 12.73 -9.63
CA ILE A 101 -8.62 11.39 -10.00
C ILE A 101 -9.69 10.94 -9.00
N VAL A 102 -9.40 11.04 -7.69
CA VAL A 102 -10.33 10.69 -6.63
C VAL A 102 -11.62 11.50 -6.73
N LEU A 103 -11.51 12.83 -6.83
CA LEU A 103 -12.65 13.74 -6.95
C LEU A 103 -13.50 13.44 -8.19
N SER A 104 -12.89 13.08 -9.31
CA SER A 104 -13.61 12.67 -10.52
C SER A 104 -14.43 11.39 -10.35
N ARG A 105 -13.98 10.45 -9.50
CA ARG A 105 -14.69 9.18 -9.21
C ARG A 105 -15.81 9.36 -8.19
N ILE A 106 -15.49 9.99 -7.07
CA ILE A 106 -16.43 10.10 -5.94
C ILE A 106 -17.46 11.21 -6.19
N GLY A 107 -17.12 12.22 -6.99
CA GLY A 107 -17.98 13.36 -7.27
C GLY A 107 -18.45 14.04 -5.99
N LYS A 108 -19.76 14.26 -5.87
CA LYS A 108 -20.39 14.83 -4.67
C LYS A 108 -20.84 13.79 -3.63
N ARG A 109 -20.57 12.50 -3.88
CA ARG A 109 -21.03 11.39 -3.01
C ARG A 109 -20.21 11.26 -1.72
N ALA A 110 -18.96 11.73 -1.73
CA ALA A 110 -18.04 11.71 -0.60
C ALA A 110 -17.18 12.97 -0.57
N LYS A 111 -16.55 13.23 0.59
CA LYS A 111 -15.53 14.27 0.73
C LYS A 111 -14.14 13.66 0.58
N LEU A 112 -13.24 14.38 -0.07
CA LEU A 112 -11.80 14.12 -0.04
C LEU A 112 -11.12 15.16 0.85
N HIS A 113 -10.44 14.69 1.89
CA HIS A 113 -9.55 15.46 2.73
C HIS A 113 -8.13 15.39 2.16
N GLN A 114 -7.69 16.48 1.54
CA GLN A 114 -6.34 16.61 0.99
C GLN A 114 -5.31 16.89 2.09
N SER A 115 -5.13 15.93 2.99
CA SER A 115 -4.31 16.06 4.18
C SER A 115 -3.55 14.78 4.46
N ARG A 116 -2.45 14.91 5.19
CA ARG A 116 -1.91 13.80 5.97
C ARG A 116 -2.92 13.38 7.03
N TYR A 117 -2.91 12.10 7.39
CA TYR A 117 -3.81 11.59 8.42
C TYR A 117 -3.46 12.14 9.80
N GLU A 118 -2.15 12.30 10.07
CA GLU A 118 -1.63 12.82 11.33
C GLU A 118 -2.04 14.28 11.56
N ASP A 119 -2.18 15.06 10.48
CA ASP A 119 -2.59 16.47 10.52
C ASP A 119 -4.10 16.67 10.41
N LEU A 120 -4.86 15.59 10.23
CA LEU A 120 -6.29 15.66 9.98
C LEU A 120 -7.02 16.22 11.20
N ASN A 121 -7.97 17.13 10.97
CA ASN A 121 -8.85 17.66 12.00
C ASN A 121 -10.32 17.61 11.53
N LEU A 122 -11.06 16.60 11.98
CA LEU A 122 -12.48 16.43 11.68
C LEU A 122 -13.34 16.73 12.90
N GLY A 123 -14.54 17.27 12.65
CA GLY A 123 -15.61 17.38 13.64
C GLY A 123 -16.50 16.14 13.74
N SER A 124 -16.22 15.11 12.93
CA SER A 124 -17.05 13.91 12.79
C SER A 124 -16.27 12.67 13.21
N ARG A 125 -17.01 11.63 13.60
CA ARG A 125 -16.52 10.28 13.91
C ARG A 125 -17.17 9.26 12.97
N PHE A 126 -16.56 8.10 12.86
CA PHE A 126 -16.91 7.04 11.91
C PHE A 126 -17.05 5.70 12.61
N ASP A 127 -17.86 4.82 12.03
CA ASP A 127 -18.05 3.46 12.53
C ASP A 127 -16.84 2.58 12.19
N LEU A 128 -16.15 2.87 11.08
CA LEU A 128 -14.95 2.17 10.65
C LEU A 128 -13.88 3.16 10.15
N ILE A 129 -12.63 2.95 10.55
CA ILE A 129 -11.46 3.57 9.91
C ILE A 129 -10.70 2.48 9.17
N LEU A 130 -10.55 2.68 7.86
CA LEU A 130 -9.93 1.73 6.95
C LEU A 130 -8.51 2.18 6.59
N PHE A 131 -7.57 1.24 6.68
CA PHE A 131 -6.21 1.39 6.17
C PHE A 131 -5.89 0.23 5.21
N SER A 132 -6.05 0.46 3.91
CA SER A 132 -5.63 -0.49 2.86
C SER A 132 -4.29 -0.02 2.27
N GLU A 133 -3.21 -0.73 2.61
CA GLU A 133 -1.82 -0.40 2.22
C GLU A 133 -1.31 1.00 2.57
N SER A 134 -2.02 1.71 3.45
CA SER A 134 -1.67 3.07 3.87
C SER A 134 -0.99 3.12 5.24
N PHE A 135 -1.23 2.10 6.08
CA PHE A 135 -0.77 2.08 7.47
C PHE A 135 0.76 2.07 7.58
N GLN A 136 1.44 1.42 6.65
CA GLN A 136 2.91 1.38 6.54
C GLN A 136 3.58 2.76 6.39
N TYR A 137 2.84 3.81 6.01
CA TYR A 137 3.37 5.16 5.83
C TYR A 137 3.20 6.04 7.07
N LEU A 138 2.37 5.62 8.01
CA LEU A 138 2.02 6.41 9.19
C LEU A 138 2.99 6.17 10.33
N ASN A 139 3.17 7.16 11.20
CA ASN A 139 3.72 6.91 12.53
C ASN A 139 2.71 6.08 13.32
N LEU A 140 3.13 4.94 13.87
CA LEU A 140 2.24 3.98 14.53
C LEU A 140 1.51 4.63 15.72
N GLU A 141 2.27 5.27 16.59
CA GLU A 141 1.77 5.85 17.83
C GLU A 141 0.77 6.99 17.55
N GLU A 142 1.08 7.87 16.60
CA GLU A 142 0.18 8.94 16.16
C GLU A 142 -1.06 8.40 15.44
N ALA A 143 -0.91 7.34 14.62
CA ALA A 143 -2.04 6.71 13.94
C ALA A 143 -3.05 6.16 14.94
N PHE A 144 -2.63 5.46 16.00
CA PHE A 144 -3.55 4.96 17.02
C PHE A 144 -4.24 6.09 17.80
N VAL A 145 -3.55 7.21 18.06
CA VAL A 145 -4.17 8.39 18.70
C VAL A 145 -5.27 8.97 17.80
N GLN A 146 -4.97 9.18 16.51
CA GLN A 146 -5.94 9.70 15.56
C GLN A 146 -7.10 8.73 15.32
N THR A 147 -6.84 7.43 15.22
CA THR A 147 -7.88 6.40 15.06
C THR A 147 -8.87 6.47 16.23
N ARG A 148 -8.39 6.52 17.48
CA ARG A 148 -9.29 6.65 18.65
C ARG A 148 -10.07 7.96 18.68
N LYS A 149 -9.47 9.04 18.18
CA LYS A 149 -10.15 10.35 18.07
C LYS A 149 -11.32 10.30 17.09
N TYR A 150 -11.19 9.54 16.00
CA TYR A 150 -12.17 9.54 14.91
C TYR A 150 -13.10 8.33 14.88
N LEU A 151 -12.87 7.31 15.70
CA LEU A 151 -13.85 6.23 15.86
C LEU A 151 -15.01 6.62 16.75
N ASN A 152 -16.21 6.19 16.38
CA ASN A 152 -17.33 6.11 17.31
C ASN A 152 -16.99 5.14 18.46
N PRO A 153 -17.58 5.32 19.65
CA PRO A 153 -17.50 4.29 20.70
C PRO A 153 -17.95 2.94 20.15
N GLY A 154 -17.15 1.88 20.34
CA GLY A 154 -17.44 0.57 19.76
C GLY A 154 -17.15 0.43 18.26
N GLY A 155 -16.61 1.47 17.61
CA GLY A 155 -16.22 1.46 16.19
C GLY A 155 -15.00 0.59 15.91
N PHE A 156 -14.71 0.41 14.62
CA PHE A 156 -13.76 -0.59 14.13
C PHE A 156 -12.56 0.04 13.42
N MET A 157 -11.41 -0.61 13.51
CA MET A 157 -10.24 -0.32 12.70
C MET A 157 -9.90 -1.54 11.86
N LEU A 158 -9.96 -1.40 10.54
CA LEU A 158 -9.60 -2.45 9.58
C LEU A 158 -8.29 -2.07 8.90
N ILE A 159 -7.25 -2.88 9.12
CA ILE A 159 -5.93 -2.71 8.51
C ILE A 159 -5.70 -3.89 7.58
N CYS A 160 -5.32 -3.62 6.33
CA CYS A 160 -4.86 -4.65 5.42
C CYS A 160 -3.58 -4.17 4.75
N ASP A 161 -2.44 -4.65 5.25
CA ASP A 161 -1.12 -4.15 4.87
C ASP A 161 -0.05 -5.21 5.13
N PHE A 162 1.17 -4.96 4.65
CA PHE A 162 2.31 -5.81 4.90
C PHE A 162 3.28 -5.26 5.95
N PHE A 163 3.89 -6.17 6.69
CA PHE A 163 4.78 -5.93 7.80
C PHE A 163 6.11 -6.68 7.59
N ASN A 164 7.21 -6.16 8.12
CA ASN A 164 8.49 -6.86 8.18
C ASN A 164 8.43 -7.95 9.23
N ARG A 165 8.97 -9.13 8.91
CA ARG A 165 9.26 -10.17 9.89
C ARG A 165 10.64 -9.94 10.51
N GLU A 166 10.77 -10.24 11.80
CA GLU A 166 12.06 -10.29 12.49
C GLU A 166 12.79 -11.62 12.25
N GLN A 167 12.04 -12.67 11.88
CA GLN A 167 12.55 -14.01 11.63
C GLN A 167 11.93 -14.59 10.34
N ALA A 168 12.71 -15.38 9.61
CA ALA A 168 12.22 -16.08 8.43
C ALA A 168 11.10 -17.05 8.83
N PRO A 169 10.03 -17.20 8.02
CA PRO A 169 9.00 -18.19 8.30
C PRO A 169 9.55 -19.61 8.22
N GLU A 170 8.86 -20.56 8.85
CA GLU A 170 9.23 -21.97 8.79
C GLU A 170 9.34 -22.47 7.34
N GLY A 171 10.32 -23.33 7.08
CA GLY A 171 10.64 -23.81 5.72
C GLY A 171 11.41 -22.83 4.84
N SER A 172 11.67 -21.59 5.30
CA SER A 172 12.57 -20.65 4.62
C SER A 172 13.98 -20.66 5.21
N ASN A 173 14.97 -20.28 4.40
CA ASN A 173 16.32 -20.05 4.90
C ASN A 173 16.31 -18.95 5.96
N PRO A 174 16.96 -19.15 7.13
CA PRO A 174 17.10 -18.11 8.15
C PRO A 174 17.66 -16.82 7.56
N PHE A 175 17.32 -15.68 8.17
CA PHE A 175 17.93 -14.41 7.79
C PHE A 175 19.42 -14.42 8.13
N GLY A 176 20.26 -13.95 7.21
CA GLY A 176 21.66 -13.67 7.51
C GLY A 176 21.78 -12.50 8.50
N LEU A 177 22.91 -12.42 9.22
CA LEU A 177 23.18 -11.43 10.28
C LEU A 177 22.91 -9.97 9.86
N ASP A 178 23.20 -9.63 8.61
CA ASP A 178 22.99 -8.28 8.04
C ASP A 178 22.07 -8.28 6.82
N GLU A 179 21.31 -9.37 6.64
CA GLU A 179 20.44 -9.52 5.49
C GLU A 179 19.25 -8.57 5.60
N LYS A 180 19.02 -7.78 4.54
CA LYS A 180 17.91 -6.83 4.47
C LYS A 180 16.90 -7.28 3.44
N SER A 181 15.63 -7.07 3.75
CA SER A 181 14.55 -7.26 2.80
C SER A 181 14.84 -6.49 1.51
N PRO A 182 14.75 -7.13 0.32
CA PRO A 182 14.84 -6.45 -0.96
C PRO A 182 13.61 -5.54 -1.21
N ILE A 183 12.52 -5.77 -0.46
CA ILE A 183 11.27 -5.04 -0.54
C ILE A 183 11.23 -4.00 0.59
N SER A 184 11.15 -2.73 0.21
CA SER A 184 11.04 -1.59 1.13
C SER A 184 9.61 -1.43 1.68
N GLY A 185 9.46 -0.69 2.78
CA GLY A 185 8.16 -0.41 3.39
C GLY A 185 7.73 -1.45 4.42
N GLY A 186 6.58 -1.22 5.04
CA GLY A 186 6.03 -2.01 6.13
C GLY A 186 6.64 -1.68 7.50
N HIS A 187 5.81 -1.73 8.55
CA HIS A 187 6.26 -1.69 9.94
C HIS A 187 6.78 -3.06 10.38
N GLY A 188 7.56 -3.15 11.46
CA GLY A 188 7.89 -4.46 12.06
C GLY A 188 6.65 -5.08 12.69
N ILE A 189 6.35 -6.34 12.36
CA ILE A 189 5.13 -7.01 12.83
C ILE A 189 5.11 -7.13 14.35
N LYS A 190 6.25 -7.49 14.97
CA LYS A 190 6.34 -7.60 16.42
C LYS A 190 6.07 -6.26 17.11
N ARG A 191 6.74 -5.20 16.63
CA ARG A 191 6.54 -3.84 17.15
C ARG A 191 5.08 -3.37 17.01
N PHE A 192 4.45 -3.65 15.87
CA PHE A 192 3.04 -3.32 15.66
C PHE A 192 2.14 -4.02 16.69
N LEU A 193 2.32 -5.34 16.86
CA LEU A 193 1.54 -6.13 17.82
C LEU A 193 1.75 -5.66 19.27
N GLU A 194 2.98 -5.37 19.67
CA GLU A 194 3.30 -4.82 21.00
C GLU A 194 2.60 -3.47 21.25
N ILE A 195 2.55 -2.58 20.24
CA ILE A 195 1.91 -1.28 20.39
C ILE A 195 0.39 -1.41 20.50
N VAL A 196 -0.24 -2.23 19.64
CA VAL A 196 -1.71 -2.37 19.62
C VAL A 196 -2.24 -3.08 20.86
N GLU A 197 -1.48 -4.00 21.45
CA GLU A 197 -1.82 -4.62 22.75
C GLU A 197 -1.90 -3.61 23.89
N GLY A 198 -1.14 -2.51 23.80
CA GLY A 198 -1.20 -1.39 24.76
C GLY A 198 -2.33 -0.38 24.50
N GLN A 199 -3.14 -0.59 23.47
CA GLN A 199 -4.27 0.29 23.12
C GLN A 199 -5.61 -0.35 23.54
N PRO A 200 -6.69 0.44 23.73
CA PRO A 200 -8.02 -0.06 24.06
C PRO A 200 -8.72 -0.69 22.82
N PHE A 201 -8.04 -1.60 22.13
CA PHE A 201 -8.55 -2.26 20.93
C PHE A 201 -8.62 -3.77 21.15
N ARG A 202 -9.82 -4.33 21.05
CA ARG A 202 -10.03 -5.77 21.03
C ARG A 202 -9.79 -6.29 19.61
N LYS A 203 -8.86 -7.23 19.43
CA LYS A 203 -8.65 -7.91 18.15
C LYS A 203 -9.80 -8.87 17.86
N LEU A 204 -10.45 -8.70 16.70
CA LEU A 204 -11.54 -9.55 16.23
C LEU A 204 -11.06 -10.52 15.15
N GLU A 205 -10.21 -10.05 14.24
CA GLU A 205 -9.71 -10.84 13.12
C GLU A 205 -8.20 -10.61 12.93
N ASP A 206 -7.51 -11.66 12.50
CA ASP A 206 -6.08 -11.65 12.22
C ASP A 206 -5.73 -12.71 11.16
N GLN A 207 -5.89 -12.35 9.89
CA GLN A 207 -5.66 -13.25 8.75
C GLN A 207 -4.27 -13.02 8.15
N ASP A 208 -3.51 -14.09 7.97
CA ASP A 208 -2.31 -14.09 7.13
C ASP A 208 -2.71 -14.35 5.68
N ILE A 209 -2.53 -13.36 4.80
CA ILE A 209 -2.78 -13.48 3.36
C ILE A 209 -1.47 -13.37 2.56
N THR A 210 -0.33 -13.66 3.19
CA THR A 210 0.99 -13.50 2.57
C THR A 210 1.15 -14.39 1.34
N ALA A 211 0.69 -15.64 1.41
CA ALA A 211 0.85 -16.60 0.32
C ALA A 211 0.09 -16.17 -0.93
N GLU A 212 -1.12 -15.65 -0.75
CA GLU A 212 -2.02 -15.22 -1.80
C GLU A 212 -1.63 -13.86 -2.36
N THR A 213 -0.95 -13.00 -1.60
CA THR A 213 -0.55 -11.67 -2.06
C THR A 213 0.84 -11.62 -2.68
N ALA A 214 1.75 -12.48 -2.22
CA ALA A 214 3.13 -12.59 -2.69
C ALA A 214 3.28 -12.65 -4.23
N PRO A 215 2.46 -13.39 -5.00
CA PRO A 215 2.61 -13.50 -6.44
C PRO A 215 2.48 -12.16 -7.19
N SER A 216 1.88 -11.13 -6.57
CA SER A 216 1.86 -9.77 -7.12
C SER A 216 3.27 -9.23 -7.42
N LEU A 217 4.29 -9.64 -6.64
CA LEU A 217 5.68 -9.26 -6.90
C LEU A 217 6.33 -10.05 -8.02
N ASP A 218 5.83 -11.24 -8.34
CA ASP A 218 6.30 -11.99 -9.50
C ASP A 218 5.87 -11.30 -10.79
N ILE A 219 4.63 -10.79 -10.86
CA ILE A 219 4.17 -9.94 -11.98
C ILE A 219 5.06 -8.70 -12.15
N MET A 220 5.36 -8.00 -11.05
CA MET A 220 6.22 -6.81 -11.10
C MET A 220 7.64 -7.17 -11.53
N ARG A 221 8.21 -8.26 -11.00
CA ARG A 221 9.53 -8.77 -11.37
C ARG A 221 9.59 -9.07 -12.87
N ASP A 222 8.64 -9.81 -13.38
CA ASP A 222 8.63 -10.30 -14.76
C ASP A 222 8.49 -9.13 -15.73
N LEU A 223 7.63 -8.14 -15.42
CA LEU A 223 7.60 -6.89 -16.15
C LEU A 223 8.97 -6.18 -16.18
N ILE A 224 9.64 -6.08 -15.04
CA ILE A 224 10.95 -5.44 -14.94
C ILE A 224 11.99 -6.19 -15.77
N GLN A 225 12.02 -7.52 -15.69
CA GLN A 225 13.04 -8.34 -16.31
C GLN A 225 12.82 -8.56 -17.80
N GLU A 226 11.57 -8.71 -18.23
CA GLU A 226 11.21 -9.08 -19.60
C GLU A 226 10.92 -7.86 -20.48
N VAL A 227 10.51 -6.73 -19.89
CA VAL A 227 10.12 -5.53 -20.66
C VAL A 227 11.04 -4.35 -20.36
N ILE A 228 11.16 -3.95 -19.10
CA ILE A 228 11.86 -2.70 -18.73
C ILE A 228 13.37 -2.84 -18.95
N ARG A 229 13.97 -3.94 -18.47
CA ARG A 229 15.43 -4.16 -18.55
C ARG A 229 15.92 -4.28 -19.99
N PRO A 230 15.30 -5.06 -20.90
CA PRO A 230 15.74 -5.12 -22.29
C PRO A 230 15.58 -3.78 -23.01
N SER A 231 14.48 -3.06 -22.78
CA SER A 231 14.24 -1.72 -23.34
C SER A 231 15.31 -0.72 -22.89
N TRP A 232 15.65 -0.72 -21.60
CA TRP A 232 16.71 0.13 -21.06
C TRP A 232 18.08 -0.21 -21.67
N ASN A 233 18.39 -1.50 -21.83
CA ASN A 233 19.65 -1.94 -22.45
C ASN A 233 19.75 -1.48 -23.91
N ALA A 234 18.66 -1.53 -24.68
CA ALA A 234 18.63 -1.03 -26.05
C ALA A 234 18.88 0.48 -26.11
N VAL A 235 18.23 1.26 -25.24
CA VAL A 235 18.46 2.71 -25.12
C VAL A 235 19.90 3.01 -24.71
N ALA A 236 20.42 2.30 -23.71
CA ALA A 236 21.79 2.45 -23.23
C ALA A 236 22.83 2.13 -24.33
N TYR A 237 22.59 1.08 -25.12
CA TYR A 237 23.41 0.72 -26.28
C TYR A 237 23.43 1.84 -27.33
N TYR A 238 22.24 2.35 -27.71
CA TYR A 238 22.13 3.45 -28.65
C TYR A 238 22.83 4.72 -28.16
N MET A 239 22.63 5.10 -26.90
CA MET A 239 23.25 6.28 -26.29
C MET A 239 24.78 6.12 -26.16
N GLY A 240 25.25 4.94 -25.79
CA GLY A 240 26.67 4.63 -25.73
C GLY A 240 27.35 4.73 -27.10
N SER A 241 26.68 4.26 -28.16
CA SER A 241 27.20 4.29 -29.53
C SER A 241 27.17 5.69 -30.16
N ASN A 242 26.05 6.40 -30.06
CA ASN A 242 25.84 7.67 -30.78
C ASN A 242 26.25 8.91 -29.99
N TYR A 243 26.28 8.82 -28.66
CA TYR A 243 26.59 9.95 -27.77
C TYR A 243 27.62 9.59 -26.67
N PRO A 244 28.81 9.05 -27.01
CA PRO A 244 29.72 8.44 -26.04
C PRO A 244 30.20 9.40 -24.95
N LYS A 245 30.49 10.67 -25.29
CA LYS A 245 30.93 11.68 -24.30
C LYS A 245 29.83 12.01 -23.29
N PHE A 246 28.60 12.19 -23.77
CA PHE A 246 27.44 12.46 -22.92
C PHE A 246 27.11 11.26 -22.04
N THR A 247 27.13 10.04 -22.60
CA THR A 247 26.85 8.80 -21.86
C THR A 247 27.88 8.55 -20.77
N ALA A 248 29.17 8.81 -21.03
CA ALA A 248 30.22 8.72 -20.01
C ALA A 248 30.01 9.72 -18.87
N PHE A 249 29.70 10.98 -19.21
CA PHE A 249 29.38 12.01 -18.22
C PHE A 249 28.14 11.63 -17.39
N PHE A 250 27.02 11.27 -18.04
CA PHE A 250 25.79 10.87 -17.36
C PHE A 250 26.02 9.66 -16.44
N SER A 251 26.68 8.62 -16.95
CA SER A 251 26.97 7.41 -16.17
C SER A 251 27.84 7.70 -14.96
N TYR A 252 28.82 8.60 -15.08
CA TYR A 252 29.66 9.03 -13.96
C TYR A 252 28.82 9.74 -12.87
N PHE A 253 28.04 10.75 -13.25
CA PHE A 253 27.23 11.54 -12.31
C PHE A 253 26.14 10.71 -11.62
N PHE A 254 25.51 9.78 -12.35
CA PHE A 254 24.39 8.98 -11.83
C PHE A 254 24.78 7.56 -11.39
N ARG A 255 26.07 7.21 -11.39
CA ARG A 255 26.59 5.86 -11.08
C ARG A 255 25.96 5.24 -9.83
N LYS A 256 25.87 6.01 -8.74
CA LYS A 256 25.29 5.53 -7.47
C LYS A 256 23.81 5.16 -7.61
N LYS A 257 23.01 6.00 -8.29
CA LYS A 257 21.58 5.76 -8.52
C LYS A 257 21.35 4.58 -9.47
N ILE A 258 22.15 4.48 -10.54
CA ILE A 258 22.09 3.35 -11.48
C ILE A 258 22.40 2.03 -10.76
N ASN A 259 23.48 1.99 -9.97
CA ASN A 259 23.85 0.81 -9.20
C ASN A 259 22.78 0.43 -8.17
N GLN A 260 22.14 1.42 -7.53
CA GLN A 260 21.03 1.19 -6.61
C GLN A 260 19.82 0.58 -7.32
N ALA A 261 19.40 1.15 -8.46
CA ALA A 261 18.30 0.62 -9.27
C ALA A 261 18.59 -0.80 -9.76
N HIS A 262 19.83 -1.07 -10.19
CA HIS A 262 20.26 -2.39 -10.62
C HIS A 262 20.21 -3.41 -9.48
N ARG A 263 20.70 -3.05 -8.29
CA ARG A 263 20.65 -3.93 -7.12
C ARG A 263 19.21 -4.22 -6.67
N LYS A 264 18.34 -3.21 -6.68
CA LYS A 264 16.98 -3.34 -6.15
C LYS A 264 16.03 -4.03 -7.12
N TYR A 265 16.03 -3.64 -8.40
CA TYR A 265 15.01 -4.05 -9.36
C TYR A 265 15.55 -5.02 -10.41
N PHE A 266 16.76 -4.80 -10.92
CA PHE A 266 17.31 -5.62 -12.01
C PHE A 266 18.04 -6.90 -11.55
N SER A 267 18.28 -7.05 -10.24
CA SER A 267 18.87 -8.27 -9.66
C SER A 267 17.92 -9.47 -9.63
N GLY A 268 16.61 -9.25 -9.80
CA GLY A 268 15.59 -10.30 -9.67
C GLY A 268 15.22 -10.64 -8.22
N ASN A 269 15.81 -9.95 -7.23
CA ASN A 269 15.59 -10.23 -5.81
C ASN A 269 14.25 -9.71 -5.27
N THR A 270 13.51 -8.91 -6.04
CA THR A 270 12.13 -8.54 -5.70
C THR A 270 11.21 -9.57 -6.35
N SER A 271 10.74 -10.56 -5.58
CA SER A 271 9.87 -11.64 -6.03
C SER A 271 8.86 -12.03 -4.96
N GLY A 272 7.84 -12.81 -5.32
CA GLY A 272 6.87 -13.34 -4.37
C GLY A 272 7.52 -14.20 -3.29
N ALA A 273 8.48 -15.05 -3.65
CA ALA A 273 9.24 -15.85 -2.68
C ALA A 273 10.01 -14.99 -1.66
N GLN A 274 10.64 -13.89 -2.12
CA GLN A 274 11.34 -12.97 -1.23
C GLN A 274 10.37 -12.15 -0.38
N PHE A 275 9.20 -11.80 -0.93
CA PHE A 275 8.12 -11.18 -0.15
C PHE A 275 7.65 -12.10 0.96
N PHE A 276 7.30 -13.35 0.64
CA PHE A 276 6.87 -14.36 1.62
C PHE A 276 7.90 -14.55 2.74
N ARG A 277 9.18 -14.60 2.38
CA ARG A 277 10.28 -14.78 3.33
C ARG A 277 10.46 -13.60 4.27
N PHE A 278 10.42 -12.36 3.78
CA PHE A 278 10.75 -11.17 4.59
C PHE A 278 9.55 -10.43 5.16
N LYS A 279 8.37 -10.63 4.57
CA LYS A 279 7.15 -9.89 4.89
C LYS A 279 6.06 -10.84 5.35
N THR A 280 5.12 -10.28 6.08
CA THR A 280 3.82 -10.88 6.30
C THR A 280 2.75 -9.89 5.89
N TYR A 281 1.81 -10.30 5.06
CA TYR A 281 0.67 -9.49 4.65
C TYR A 281 -0.51 -9.89 5.53
N ARG A 282 -1.01 -8.96 6.34
CA ARG A 282 -2.05 -9.23 7.33
C ARG A 282 -3.30 -8.41 7.04
N LEU A 283 -4.46 -9.05 7.21
CA LEU A 283 -5.71 -8.37 7.47
C LEU A 283 -5.99 -8.44 8.97
N PHE A 284 -6.08 -7.29 9.60
CA PHE A 284 -6.47 -7.15 11.00
C PHE A 284 -7.78 -6.38 11.12
N LEU A 285 -8.70 -6.89 11.93
CA LEU A 285 -9.87 -6.16 12.37
C LEU A 285 -9.81 -5.98 13.88
N TYR A 286 -9.88 -4.73 14.33
CA TYR A 286 -9.94 -4.37 15.74
C TYR A 286 -11.22 -3.60 16.03
N GLN A 287 -11.73 -3.73 17.25
CA GLN A 287 -12.84 -2.94 17.77
C GLN A 287 -12.36 -2.08 18.94
N LEU A 288 -12.67 -0.79 18.92
CA LEU A 288 -12.41 0.11 20.03
C LEU A 288 -13.28 -0.33 21.21
N GLU A 289 -12.67 -0.67 22.33
CA GLU A 289 -13.42 -1.00 23.54
C GLU A 289 -14.18 0.26 24.01
N PRO A 290 -15.45 0.12 24.43
CA PRO A 290 -16.15 1.22 25.08
C PRO A 290 -15.34 1.70 26.28
N ASP A 291 -15.26 3.01 26.48
CA ASP A 291 -14.70 3.55 27.73
C ASP A 291 -15.50 2.94 28.88
N ASN A 292 -14.89 2.03 29.65
CA ASN A 292 -15.43 1.55 30.92
C ASN A 292 -15.34 2.70 31.94
N LYS A 293 -16.11 3.75 31.73
CA LYS A 293 -16.55 4.60 32.83
C LYS A 293 -17.68 3.86 33.53
N THR A 294 -17.27 2.91 34.36
CA THR A 294 -18.12 2.28 35.36
C THR A 294 -18.80 3.39 36.15
N ASN A 295 -20.13 3.35 36.16
CA ASN A 295 -20.94 4.05 37.14
C ASN A 295 -20.34 3.81 38.54
N VAL A 296 -19.85 4.88 39.17
CA VAL A 296 -19.67 5.00 40.62
C VAL A 296 -20.26 6.35 41.02
#